data_AF-A0A353WEK6-F1
#
_entry.id   AF-A0A353WEK6-F1
#
_cell.length_a   1.000
_cell.length_b   1.000
_cell.length_c   1.000
_cell.angle_alpha   90.00
_cell.angle_beta   90.00
_cell.angle_gamma   90.00
#
_symmetry.space_group_name_H-M   'P 1'
#
loop_
_entity.id
_entity.type
_entity.pdbx_description
1 polymer ?
#
loop_
_entity_poly.entity_id
_entity_poly.type
_entity_poly.pdbx_seq_one_letter_code
_entity_poly.pdbx_strand_id
1 'polypeptide(L)'
;MWLEWELLTKPNVPGYYCITTSFRNEANPIPGRHNLIFPMCEFETHGDINDLKKLEEALLVSIGLGDNNSFKHLDYEAIAAKYEVKELKAQHETKMMEEFGPTVFLEKFPQHTSPFWNMKKDGNYARKIDVILYGIETIGSAERSTNPEEMRHMFNTISDGL
;
A
#
# COMPACT_ATOMS: atom_id res chain seq x y z
N MET A 1 10.15 -7.21 -9.91
CA MET A 1 10.64 -7.40 -8.52
C MET A 1 11.17 -8.84 -8.38
N TRP A 2 12.08 -9.18 -7.45
CA TRP A 2 12.57 -10.58 -7.35
C TRP A 2 11.47 -11.57 -6.97
N LEU A 3 10.55 -11.19 -6.08
CA LEU A 3 9.42 -12.02 -5.66
C LEU A 3 8.45 -12.32 -6.82
N GLU A 4 8.19 -11.32 -7.66
CA GLU A 4 7.38 -11.46 -8.87
C GLU A 4 8.02 -12.44 -9.88
N TRP A 5 9.34 -12.38 -10.06
CA TRP A 5 10.05 -13.35 -10.91
C TRP A 5 9.93 -14.78 -10.38
N GLU A 6 10.08 -14.97 -9.07
CA GLU A 6 9.88 -16.28 -8.42
C GLU A 6 8.45 -16.79 -8.64
N LEU A 7 7.45 -15.93 -8.47
CA LEU A 7 6.05 -16.29 -8.63
C LEU A 7 5.70 -16.65 -10.08
N LEU A 8 6.25 -15.92 -11.06
CA LEU A 8 6.05 -16.20 -12.48
C LEU A 8 6.75 -17.48 -12.96
N THR A 9 7.90 -17.82 -12.38
CA THR A 9 8.64 -19.04 -12.75
C THR A 9 8.15 -20.28 -11.99
N LYS A 10 7.47 -20.11 -10.86
CA LYS A 10 6.94 -21.19 -10.01
C LYS A 10 5.47 -20.94 -9.64
N PRO A 11 4.55 -21.00 -10.62
CA PRO A 11 3.15 -20.54 -10.47
C PRO A 11 2.28 -21.39 -9.53
N ASN A 12 2.78 -22.52 -9.04
CA ASN A 12 2.05 -23.39 -8.11
C ASN A 12 2.33 -23.04 -6.63
N VAL A 13 3.24 -22.10 -6.36
CA VAL A 13 3.58 -21.67 -5.00
C VAL A 13 2.59 -20.57 -4.58
N PRO A 14 2.03 -20.61 -3.36
CA PRO A 14 1.01 -19.65 -2.94
C PRO A 14 1.52 -18.20 -2.87
N GLY A 15 2.82 -18.01 -2.61
CA GLY A 15 3.46 -16.71 -2.55
C GLY A 15 4.87 -16.78 -2.02
N TYR A 16 5.56 -15.64 -2.07
CA TYR A 16 6.91 -15.46 -1.56
C TYR A 16 6.97 -14.23 -0.65
N TYR A 17 7.90 -14.25 0.30
CA TYR A 17 8.27 -13.07 1.08
C TYR A 17 9.79 -13.01 1.26
N CYS A 18 10.30 -11.82 1.53
CA CYS A 18 11.69 -11.62 1.92
C CYS A 18 11.79 -10.53 2.98
N ILE A 19 12.91 -10.54 3.70
CA ILE A 19 13.30 -9.46 4.60
C ILE A 19 14.66 -8.98 4.13
N THR A 20 14.72 -7.73 3.70
CA THR A 20 15.93 -7.12 3.14
C THR A 20 16.25 -5.81 3.84
N THR A 21 17.43 -5.25 3.59
CA THR A 21 17.75 -3.88 4.02
C THR A 21 17.43 -2.92 2.88
N SER A 22 16.55 -1.96 3.15
CA SER A 22 16.16 -0.92 2.22
C SER A 22 16.83 0.42 2.53
N PHE A 23 17.08 1.19 1.47
CA PHE A 23 17.74 2.49 1.52
C PHE A 23 16.86 3.53 0.84
N ARG A 24 16.75 4.73 1.44
CA ARG A 24 16.03 5.88 0.86
C ARG A 24 16.90 7.12 0.92
N ASN A 25 16.83 7.94 -0.14
CA ASN A 25 17.41 9.28 -0.17
C ASN A 25 16.29 10.32 -0.04
N GLU A 26 15.59 10.30 1.09
CA GLU A 26 14.51 11.24 1.39
C GLU A 26 15.12 12.62 1.70
N ALA A 27 14.69 13.66 0.98
CA ALA A 27 15.26 15.00 1.12
C ALA A 27 14.88 15.64 2.46
N ASN A 28 13.66 15.37 2.94
CA ASN A 28 13.13 15.96 4.18
C ASN A 28 12.55 14.86 5.10
N PRO A 29 13.41 14.02 5.71
CA PRO A 29 12.94 12.92 6.53
C PRO A 29 12.29 13.43 7.82
N ILE A 30 11.16 12.82 8.20
CA ILE A 30 10.51 13.06 9.48
C ILE A 30 11.11 12.08 10.50
N PRO A 31 11.76 12.55 11.59
CA PRO A 31 12.35 11.67 12.60
C PRO A 31 11.34 10.67 13.16
N GLY A 32 11.73 9.40 13.27
CA GLY A 32 10.87 8.30 13.73
C GLY A 32 9.90 7.74 12.67
N ARG A 33 9.82 8.36 11.49
CA ARG A 33 8.94 7.92 10.38
C ARG A 33 9.71 7.59 9.10
N HIS A 34 10.65 8.46 8.70
CA HIS A 34 11.44 8.29 7.47
C HIS A 34 12.86 7.83 7.80
N ASN A 35 13.02 6.55 8.14
CA ASN A 35 14.35 5.95 8.28
C ASN A 35 15.03 5.85 6.92
N LEU A 36 16.28 6.34 6.81
CA LEU A 36 17.05 6.27 5.56
C LEU A 36 17.57 4.86 5.27
N ILE A 37 17.74 4.04 6.31
CA ILE A 37 18.14 2.63 6.24
C ILE A 37 17.23 1.86 7.19
N PHE A 38 16.52 0.85 6.71
CA PHE A 38 15.55 0.09 7.51
C PHE A 38 15.35 -1.32 6.96
N PRO A 39 14.95 -2.29 7.82
CA PRO A 39 14.51 -3.59 7.33
C PRO A 39 13.17 -3.44 6.61
N MET A 40 13.06 -3.98 5.40
CA MET A 40 11.82 -4.02 4.63
C MET A 40 11.38 -5.47 4.49
N CYS A 41 10.14 -5.75 4.94
CA CYS A 41 9.47 -7.00 4.69
C CYS A 41 8.63 -6.82 3.41
N GLU A 42 8.91 -7.61 2.40
CA GLU A 42 8.18 -7.59 1.13
C GLU A 42 7.53 -8.95 0.91
N PHE A 43 6.36 -8.97 0.29
CA PHE A 43 5.68 -10.19 -0.10
C PHE A 43 4.99 -10.02 -1.45
N GLU A 44 4.82 -11.13 -2.18
CA GLU A 44 4.07 -11.19 -3.44
C GLU A 44 3.31 -12.52 -3.47
N THR A 45 2.02 -12.48 -3.80
CA THR A 45 1.13 -13.65 -3.77
C THR A 45 0.19 -13.65 -4.98
N HIS A 46 -0.40 -14.80 -5.30
CA HIS A 46 -1.48 -14.87 -6.29
C HIS A 46 -2.80 -14.35 -5.69
N GLY A 47 -3.65 -13.76 -6.52
CA GLY A 47 -5.00 -13.33 -6.14
C GLY A 47 -5.35 -11.94 -6.66
N ASP A 48 -6.44 -11.38 -6.14
CA ASP A 48 -6.86 -10.01 -6.38
C ASP A 48 -6.73 -9.13 -5.12
N ILE A 49 -7.19 -7.87 -5.20
CA ILE A 49 -7.17 -6.94 -4.08
C ILE A 49 -7.88 -7.46 -2.81
N ASN A 50 -8.88 -8.33 -2.94
CA ASN A 50 -9.57 -8.93 -1.79
C ASN A 50 -8.75 -10.03 -1.13
N ASP A 51 -7.97 -10.78 -1.91
CA ASP A 51 -7.05 -11.78 -1.37
C ASP A 51 -5.88 -11.10 -0.65
N LEU A 52 -5.37 -10.00 -1.23
CA LEU A 52 -4.37 -9.13 -0.59
C LEU A 52 -4.87 -8.59 0.76
N LYS A 53 -6.10 -8.05 0.78
CA LYS A 53 -6.75 -7.57 2.00
C LYS A 53 -6.83 -8.65 3.08
N LYS A 54 -7.31 -9.85 2.73
CA LYS A 54 -7.40 -10.99 3.68
C LYS A 54 -6.02 -11.41 4.21
N LEU A 55 -5.00 -11.41 3.34
CA LEU A 55 -3.63 -11.75 3.74
C LEU A 55 -3.10 -10.75 4.78
N GLU A 56 -3.32 -9.45 4.56
CA GLU A 56 -2.91 -8.40 5.49
C GLU A 56 -3.68 -8.45 6.80
N GLU A 57 -5.00 -8.65 6.77
CA GLU A 57 -5.81 -8.86 7.99
C GLU A 57 -5.28 -10.06 8.80
N ALA A 58 -5.03 -11.20 8.13
CA ALA A 58 -4.48 -12.40 8.77
C ALA A 58 -3.08 -12.16 9.34
N LEU A 59 -2.23 -11.41 8.64
CA LEU A 59 -0.91 -11.02 9.12
C LEU A 59 -1.03 -10.20 10.41
N LEU A 60 -1.85 -9.16 10.42
CA LEU A 60 -2.03 -8.27 11.58
C LEU A 60 -2.60 -9.02 12.79
N VAL A 61 -3.55 -9.94 12.58
CA VAL A 61 -4.05 -10.84 13.65
C VAL A 61 -2.94 -11.73 14.19
N SER A 62 -2.11 -12.32 13.32
CA SER A 62 -1.03 -13.23 13.73
C SER A 62 0.03 -12.56 14.62
N ILE A 63 0.23 -11.25 14.47
CA ILE A 63 1.17 -10.45 15.26
C ILE A 63 0.51 -9.67 16.39
N GLY A 64 -0.79 -9.89 16.65
CA GLY A 64 -1.50 -9.31 17.79
C GLY A 64 -1.89 -7.84 17.63
N LEU A 65 -2.03 -7.35 16.40
CA LEU A 65 -2.43 -5.97 16.09
C LEU A 65 -3.93 -5.81 15.78
N GLY A 66 -4.76 -6.79 16.14
CA GLY A 66 -6.20 -6.71 16.00
C GLY A 66 -6.86 -8.09 16.05
N ASP A 67 -8.17 -8.10 15.83
CA ASP A 67 -8.97 -9.29 15.57
C ASP A 67 -9.68 -9.18 14.21
N ASN A 68 -10.11 -10.32 13.66
CA ASN A 68 -10.74 -10.42 12.33
C ASN A 68 -11.94 -9.49 12.11
N ASN A 69 -12.57 -8.94 13.16
CA ASN A 69 -13.77 -8.11 13.05
C ASN A 69 -13.53 -6.64 13.43
N SER A 70 -12.30 -6.28 13.81
CA SER A 70 -11.97 -4.97 14.39
C SER A 70 -11.43 -3.96 13.38
N PHE A 71 -10.90 -4.42 12.24
CA PHE A 71 -10.21 -3.54 11.29
C PHE A 71 -11.17 -2.57 10.60
N LYS A 72 -10.75 -1.29 10.57
CA LYS A 72 -11.47 -0.22 9.88
C LYS A 72 -10.92 -0.07 8.47
N HIS A 73 -11.80 -0.24 7.49
CA HIS A 73 -11.51 0.00 6.08
C HIS A 73 -12.15 1.32 5.68
N LEU A 74 -11.33 2.25 5.22
CA LEU A 74 -11.71 3.61 4.88
C LEU A 74 -11.42 3.87 3.40
N ASP A 75 -12.32 4.60 2.76
CA ASP A 75 -12.12 5.08 1.39
C ASP A 75 -11.29 6.37 1.39
N TYR A 76 -10.22 6.41 0.59
CA TYR A 76 -9.31 7.56 0.52
C TYR A 76 -10.05 8.88 0.29
N GLU A 77 -10.90 8.95 -0.73
CA GLU A 77 -11.64 10.18 -1.06
C GLU A 77 -12.62 10.59 0.04
N ALA A 78 -13.25 9.64 0.72
CA ALA A 78 -14.17 9.96 1.80
C ALA A 78 -13.43 10.60 2.99
N ILE A 79 -12.23 10.10 3.31
CA ILE A 79 -11.39 10.68 4.36
C ILE A 79 -10.79 12.01 3.93
N ALA A 80 -10.31 12.13 2.69
CA ALA A 80 -9.82 13.37 2.14
C ALA A 80 -10.90 14.47 2.17
N ALA A 81 -12.14 14.15 1.77
CA ALA A 81 -13.29 15.04 1.85
C ALA A 81 -13.65 15.41 3.29
N LYS A 82 -13.68 14.44 4.21
CA LYS A 82 -13.94 14.67 5.65
C LYS A 82 -12.91 15.62 6.28
N TYR A 83 -11.66 15.56 5.84
CA TYR A 83 -10.60 16.44 6.33
C TYR A 83 -10.41 17.71 5.49
N GLU A 84 -11.26 17.93 4.47
CA GLU A 84 -11.23 19.09 3.59
C GLU A 84 -9.86 19.29 2.90
N VAL A 85 -9.23 18.19 2.49
CA VAL A 85 -7.93 18.18 1.81
C VAL A 85 -8.01 17.42 0.50
N LYS A 86 -7.15 17.80 -0.45
CA LYS A 86 -6.98 17.05 -1.70
C LYS A 86 -6.16 15.77 -1.50
N GLU A 87 -5.15 15.84 -0.64
CA GLU A 87 -4.24 14.73 -0.38
C GLU A 87 -4.02 14.54 1.11
N LEU A 88 -4.09 13.28 1.54
CA LEU A 88 -3.74 12.85 2.88
C LEU A 88 -2.21 12.85 3.05
N LYS A 89 -1.76 13.14 4.28
CA LYS A 89 -0.36 13.36 4.67
C LYS A 89 -0.19 12.81 6.08
N ALA A 90 1.04 12.75 6.59
CA ALA A 90 1.36 12.22 7.92
C ALA A 90 0.42 12.72 9.04
N GLN A 91 0.10 14.02 9.10
CA GLN A 91 -0.81 14.56 10.11
C GLN A 91 -2.24 13.98 10.02
N HIS A 92 -2.70 13.63 8.83
CA HIS A 92 -4.04 13.06 8.60
C HIS A 92 -4.09 11.57 8.99
N GLU A 93 -2.96 10.87 8.88
CA GLU A 93 -2.82 9.50 9.42
C GLU A 93 -2.86 9.48 10.94
N THR A 94 -2.19 10.45 11.60
CA THR A 94 -2.32 10.63 13.05
C THR A 94 -3.77 10.91 13.46
N LYS A 95 -4.49 11.77 12.72
CA LYS A 95 -5.94 11.97 12.95
C LYS A 95 -6.76 10.70 12.75
N MET A 96 -6.48 9.91 11.71
CA MET A 96 -7.16 8.62 11.51
C MET A 96 -6.94 7.67 12.69
N MET A 97 -5.74 7.64 13.26
CA MET A 97 -5.48 6.85 14.47
C MET A 97 -6.34 7.29 15.65
N GLU A 98 -6.42 8.60 15.90
CA GLU A 98 -7.21 9.18 16.99
C GLU A 98 -8.71 8.89 16.84
N GLU A 99 -9.23 8.90 15.61
CA GLU A 99 -10.66 8.73 15.32
C GLU A 99 -11.11 7.27 15.16
N PHE A 100 -10.30 6.44 14.51
CA PHE A 100 -10.70 5.09 14.07
C PHE A 100 -9.94 3.97 14.78
N GLY A 101 -8.89 4.29 15.53
CA GLY A 101 -8.09 3.35 16.30
C GLY A 101 -6.70 3.07 15.70
N PRO A 102 -5.90 2.20 16.34
CA PRO A 102 -4.48 2.03 16.05
C PRO A 102 -4.19 1.35 14.71
N THR A 103 -5.18 0.72 14.08
CA THR A 103 -4.99 -0.06 12.84
C THR A 103 -6.10 0.27 11.87
N VAL A 104 -5.72 0.90 10.76
CA VAL A 104 -6.64 1.39 9.73
C VAL A 104 -6.14 0.94 8.36
N PHE A 105 -7.05 0.42 7.55
CA PHE A 105 -6.84 0.15 6.14
C PHE A 105 -7.42 1.30 5.33
N LEU A 106 -6.59 1.93 4.51
CA LEU A 106 -7.00 2.98 3.58
C LEU A 106 -6.98 2.40 2.17
N GLU A 107 -8.07 2.55 1.43
CA GLU A 107 -8.30 1.89 0.14
C GLU A 107 -8.82 2.89 -0.91
N LYS A 108 -8.93 2.44 -2.18
CA LYS A 108 -9.48 3.20 -3.32
C LYS A 108 -8.78 4.54 -3.59
N PHE A 109 -7.47 4.46 -3.81
CA PHE A 109 -6.65 5.64 -4.11
C PHE A 109 -6.96 6.23 -5.49
N PRO A 110 -7.30 7.51 -5.61
CA PRO A 110 -7.48 8.16 -6.90
C PRO A 110 -6.18 8.25 -7.72
N GLN A 111 -6.27 8.27 -9.05
CA GLN A 111 -5.08 8.41 -9.92
C GLN A 111 -4.27 9.70 -9.67
N HIS A 112 -4.89 10.77 -9.16
CA HIS A 112 -4.17 12.02 -8.88
C HIS A 112 -3.20 11.92 -7.69
N THR A 113 -3.23 10.82 -6.92
CA THR A 113 -2.26 10.54 -5.86
C THR A 113 -1.01 9.84 -6.38
N SER A 114 -0.84 9.77 -7.70
CA SER A 114 0.30 9.16 -8.40
C SER A 114 0.57 7.70 -7.97
N PRO A 115 -0.41 6.79 -8.12
CA PRO A 115 -0.17 5.36 -7.89
C PRO A 115 0.92 4.84 -8.82
N PHE A 116 1.69 3.86 -8.37
CA PHE A 116 2.84 3.34 -9.10
C PHE A 116 2.41 2.72 -10.43
N TRP A 117 3.27 2.81 -11.45
CA TRP A 117 2.95 2.49 -12.85
C TRP A 117 2.50 1.04 -13.09
N ASN A 118 2.83 0.10 -12.20
CA ASN A 118 2.46 -1.31 -12.31
C ASN A 118 1.26 -1.71 -11.45
N MET A 119 0.58 -0.76 -10.80
CA MET A 119 -0.63 -1.04 -10.03
C MET A 119 -1.84 -1.20 -10.96
N LYS A 120 -2.71 -2.15 -10.65
CA LYS A 120 -3.96 -2.34 -11.40
C LYS A 120 -4.89 -1.15 -11.20
N LYS A 121 -5.44 -0.68 -12.31
CA LYS A 121 -6.38 0.43 -12.36
C LYS A 121 -7.82 -0.08 -12.43
N ASP A 122 -8.71 0.65 -11.79
CA ASP A 122 -10.15 0.44 -11.83
C ASP A 122 -10.82 1.79 -12.05
N GLY A 123 -11.02 2.16 -13.32
CA GLY A 123 -11.44 3.50 -13.71
C GLY A 123 -10.46 4.59 -13.23
N ASN A 124 -10.94 5.46 -12.34
CA ASN A 124 -10.17 6.57 -11.76
C ASN A 124 -9.41 6.19 -10.48
N TYR A 125 -9.39 4.91 -10.11
CA TYR A 125 -8.80 4.44 -8.86
C TYR A 125 -7.71 3.41 -9.12
N ALA A 126 -6.73 3.35 -8.22
CA ALA A 126 -5.76 2.26 -8.13
C ALA A 126 -6.22 1.26 -7.08
N ARG A 127 -6.00 -0.03 -7.37
CA ARG A 127 -6.20 -1.12 -6.41
C ARG A 127 -5.02 -1.20 -5.46
N LYS A 128 -4.96 -0.22 -4.56
CA LYS A 128 -3.93 -0.04 -3.54
C LYS A 128 -4.57 -0.10 -2.15
N ILE A 129 -3.83 -0.65 -1.20
CA ILE A 129 -4.16 -0.64 0.23
C ILE A 129 -2.96 -0.05 0.97
N ASP A 130 -3.20 0.96 1.81
CA ASP A 130 -2.24 1.41 2.81
C ASP A 130 -2.73 1.02 4.20
N VAL A 131 -1.96 0.21 4.91
CA VAL A 131 -2.22 -0.10 6.32
C VAL A 131 -1.48 0.91 7.19
N ILE A 132 -2.26 1.72 7.89
CA ILE A 132 -1.80 2.73 8.83
C ILE A 132 -1.81 2.11 10.23
N LEU A 133 -0.62 1.97 10.81
CA LEU A 133 -0.42 1.48 12.17
C LEU A 133 0.03 2.63 13.05
N TYR A 134 -0.70 2.89 14.14
CA TYR A 134 -0.41 3.95 15.10
C TYR A 134 -0.14 5.32 14.44
N GLY A 135 -0.93 5.65 13.41
CA GLY A 135 -0.84 6.92 12.67
C GLY A 135 0.32 7.01 11.68
N ILE A 136 0.91 5.87 11.31
CA ILE A 136 1.99 5.78 10.32
C ILE A 136 1.66 4.70 9.29
N GLU A 137 1.61 5.07 8.01
CA GLU A 137 1.63 4.11 6.89
C GLU A 137 2.81 3.15 7.07
N THR A 138 2.48 1.87 7.31
CA THR A 138 3.47 0.83 7.63
C THR A 138 3.51 -0.28 6.58
N ILE A 139 2.38 -0.59 5.95
CA ILE A 139 2.30 -1.53 4.82
C ILE A 139 1.66 -0.79 3.66
N GLY A 140 2.39 -0.68 2.55
CA GLY A 140 1.86 -0.17 1.29
C GLY A 140 1.84 -1.30 0.27
N SER A 141 0.67 -1.65 -0.23
CA SER A 141 0.46 -2.81 -1.10
C SER A 141 -0.52 -2.51 -2.22
N ALA A 142 -0.49 -3.32 -3.28
CA ALA A 142 -1.40 -3.16 -4.42
C ALA A 142 -1.56 -4.45 -5.21
N GLU A 143 -2.72 -4.61 -5.86
CA GLU A 143 -2.89 -5.58 -6.94
C GLU A 143 -2.07 -5.12 -8.15
N ARG A 144 -1.26 -6.01 -8.74
CA ARG A 144 -0.47 -5.70 -9.94
C ARG A 144 -1.33 -5.70 -11.20
N SER A 145 -1.04 -4.78 -12.12
CA SER A 145 -1.61 -4.82 -13.47
C SER A 145 -0.97 -5.98 -14.25
N THR A 146 -1.78 -6.70 -15.01
CA THR A 146 -1.31 -7.73 -15.95
C THR A 146 -1.44 -7.28 -17.40
N ASN A 147 -1.67 -6.00 -17.65
CA ASN A 147 -1.76 -5.40 -18.99
C ASN A 147 -0.44 -4.68 -19.34
N PRO A 148 0.41 -5.26 -20.20
CA PRO A 148 1.71 -4.66 -20.55
C PRO A 148 1.60 -3.30 -21.24
N GLU A 149 0.54 -3.07 -22.03
CA GLU A 149 0.33 -1.80 -22.74
C GLU A 149 -0.03 -0.68 -21.76
N GLU A 150 -0.94 -0.97 -20.82
CA GLU A 150 -1.31 -0.03 -19.75
C GLU A 150 -0.11 0.29 -18.86
N MET A 151 0.63 -0.73 -18.41
CA MET A 151 1.83 -0.53 -17.59
C MET A 151 2.89 0.29 -18.32
N ARG A 152 3.11 0.03 -19.61
CA ARG A 152 4.05 0.80 -20.42
C ARG A 152 3.59 2.24 -20.58
N HIS A 153 2.31 2.47 -20.84
CA HIS A 153 1.76 3.83 -20.93
C HIS A 153 1.98 4.57 -19.61
N MET A 154 1.55 3.97 -18.49
CA MET A 154 1.70 4.55 -17.17
C MET A 154 3.15 4.82 -16.79
N PHE A 155 4.07 3.92 -17.12
CA PHE A 155 5.50 4.12 -16.87
C PHE A 155 6.04 5.39 -17.56
N ASN A 156 5.55 5.71 -18.76
CA ASN A 156 5.99 6.89 -19.50
C ASN A 156 5.25 8.18 -19.10
N THR A 157 4.10 8.08 -18.44
CA THR A 157 3.24 9.24 -18.13
C THR A 157 3.09 9.53 -16.65
N ILE A 158 3.49 8.61 -15.76
CA ILE A 158 3.49 8.85 -14.32
C ILE A 158 4.40 10.03 -14.01
N SER A 159 3.94 10.93 -13.12
CA SER A 159 4.68 12.14 -12.77
C SER A 159 5.11 12.98 -13.98
N ASP A 160 4.26 13.05 -15.00
CA ASP A 160 4.54 13.75 -16.27
C ASP A 160 5.78 13.23 -17.03
N GLY A 161 6.17 11.97 -16.79
CA GLY A 161 7.32 11.34 -17.43
C GLY A 161 8.68 11.75 -16.86
N LEU A 162 8.68 12.33 -15.65
CA LEU A 162 9.87 12.70 -14.88
C LEU A 162 10.50 11.51 -14.14
#